data_AF-A0A521I1G5-F1
#
_entry.id   AF-A0A521I1G5-F1
#
_cell.length_a   1.000
_cell.length_b   1.000
_cell.length_c   1.000
_cell.angle_alpha   90.00
_cell.angle_beta   90.00
_cell.angle_gamma   90.00
#
_symmetry.space_group_name_H-M   'P 1'
#
loop_
_entity.id
_entity.type
_entity.pdbx_description
1 polymer ?
#
loop_
_entity_poly.entity_id
_entity_poly.type
_entity_poly.pdbx_seq_one_letter_code
_entity_poly.pdbx_strand_id
1 'polypeptide(L)'
;MKETIAQWRERTRQEYRRLKKRARTRWETLPKFGTARIALLALGMFILVALVYLAQSSNAALIARDLRVKQLKIQDIERENAQLRYEIAALASPSAIEQRARKLGLGPAKHVVYAEMPWIQPSPNELMPAFLPQGQVVTTPQTFETDTDTLQELLKLFGLDSLTHRVNAQGKQ
;
A
#
# COMPACT_ATOMS: atom_id res chain seq x y z
N MET A 1 93.84 -36.91 -5.90
CA MET A 1 93.19 -35.68 -6.43
C MET A 1 92.11 -35.96 -7.49
N LYS A 2 92.21 -37.01 -8.32
CA LYS A 2 91.16 -37.34 -9.31
C LYS A 2 89.89 -37.95 -8.70
N GLU A 3 90.00 -38.68 -7.60
CA GLU A 3 88.86 -39.33 -6.94
C GLU A 3 87.93 -38.35 -6.22
N THR A 4 88.47 -37.28 -5.62
CA THR A 4 87.66 -36.25 -4.95
C THR A 4 86.81 -35.46 -5.94
N ILE A 5 87.29 -35.29 -7.18
CA ILE A 5 86.56 -34.61 -8.26
C ILE A 5 85.41 -35.51 -8.79
N ALA A 6 85.60 -36.83 -8.80
CA ALA A 6 84.57 -37.79 -9.21
C ALA A 6 83.40 -37.83 -8.21
N GLN A 7 83.70 -37.88 -6.91
CA GLN A 7 82.68 -37.90 -5.86
C GLN A 7 81.85 -36.60 -5.81
N TRP A 8 82.47 -35.45 -6.08
CA TRP A 8 81.76 -34.16 -6.16
C TRP A 8 80.76 -34.10 -7.33
N ARG A 9 81.10 -34.70 -8.47
CA ARG A 9 80.19 -34.79 -9.64
C ARG A 9 78.99 -35.70 -9.40
N GLU A 10 79.13 -36.76 -8.62
CA GLU A 10 78.01 -37.66 -8.31
C GLU A 10 77.03 -37.02 -7.33
N ARG A 11 77.53 -36.33 -6.30
CA ARG A 11 76.69 -35.60 -5.34
C ARG A 11 75.84 -34.54 -6.02
N THR A 12 76.44 -33.74 -6.89
CA THR A 12 75.74 -32.67 -7.62
C THR A 12 74.67 -33.20 -8.57
N ARG A 13 74.91 -34.35 -9.23
CA ARG A 13 73.88 -35.01 -10.06
C ARG A 13 72.70 -35.52 -9.25
N GLN A 14 72.92 -36.03 -8.04
CA GLN A 14 71.84 -36.50 -7.18
C GLN A 14 70.98 -35.34 -6.65
N GLU A 15 71.62 -34.25 -6.21
CA GLU A 15 70.94 -33.01 -5.80
C GLU A 15 70.08 -32.43 -6.93
N TYR A 16 70.63 -32.37 -8.15
CA TYR A 16 69.88 -31.88 -9.32
C TYR A 16 68.65 -32.72 -9.64
N ARG A 17 68.75 -34.06 -9.50
CA ARG A 17 67.60 -34.97 -9.70
C ARG A 17 66.53 -34.78 -8.63
N ARG A 18 66.90 -34.50 -7.38
CA ARG A 18 65.94 -34.25 -6.28
C ARG A 18 65.22 -32.92 -6.47
N LEU A 19 65.95 -31.86 -6.85
CA LEU A 19 65.36 -30.55 -7.17
C LEU A 19 64.40 -30.63 -8.36
N LYS A 20 64.76 -31.36 -9.41
CA LYS A 20 63.91 -31.54 -10.60
C LYS A 20 62.59 -32.27 -10.28
N LYS A 21 62.61 -33.24 -9.35
CA LYS A 21 61.39 -33.94 -8.91
C LYS A 21 60.46 -33.03 -8.09
N ARG A 22 61.01 -32.16 -7.23
CA ARG A 22 60.22 -31.17 -6.45
C ARG A 22 59.65 -30.05 -7.32
N ALA A 23 60.37 -29.65 -8.37
CA ALA A 23 59.88 -28.63 -9.29
C ALA A 23 58.66 -29.13 -10.08
N ARG A 24 58.64 -30.40 -10.50
CA ARG A 24 57.56 -30.95 -11.35
C ARG A 24 56.17 -30.93 -10.69
N THR A 25 56.07 -31.19 -9.38
CA THR A 25 54.79 -31.28 -8.68
C THR A 25 54.17 -29.93 -8.32
N ARG A 26 54.92 -28.83 -8.44
CA ARG A 26 54.46 -27.50 -8.03
C ARG A 26 53.72 -26.73 -9.14
N TRP A 27 53.84 -27.16 -10.40
CA TRP A 27 53.18 -26.51 -11.55
C TRP A 27 51.82 -27.11 -11.92
N GLU A 28 51.41 -28.22 -11.29
CA GLU A 28 50.12 -28.87 -11.55
C GLU A 28 48.94 -28.23 -10.81
N THR A 29 49.22 -27.32 -9.87
CA THR A 29 48.20 -26.54 -9.13
C THR A 29 47.93 -25.17 -9.74
N LEU A 30 48.51 -24.87 -10.91
CA LEU A 30 48.09 -23.70 -11.67
C LEU A 30 46.65 -23.94 -12.12
N PRO A 31 45.67 -23.13 -11.66
CA PRO A 31 44.29 -23.27 -12.09
C PRO A 31 44.30 -23.17 -13.61
N LYS A 32 43.86 -24.24 -14.27
CA LYS A 32 43.66 -24.24 -15.72
C LYS A 32 42.84 -22.98 -16.05
N PHE A 33 43.21 -22.22 -17.09
CA PHE A 33 42.56 -20.94 -17.42
C PHE A 33 41.01 -21.00 -17.41
N GLY A 34 40.40 -22.17 -17.64
CA GLY A 34 38.97 -22.40 -17.43
C GLY A 34 38.46 -22.20 -16.00
N THR A 35 39.15 -22.71 -14.97
CA THR A 35 38.70 -22.54 -13.57
C THR A 35 38.87 -21.11 -13.09
N ALA A 36 39.91 -20.41 -13.55
CA ALA A 36 40.09 -18.99 -13.28
C ALA A 36 38.96 -18.14 -13.87
N ARG A 37 38.53 -18.44 -15.11
CA ARG A 37 37.38 -17.76 -15.74
C ARG A 37 36.07 -18.01 -15.00
N ILE A 38 35.82 -19.25 -14.57
CA ILE A 38 34.62 -19.60 -13.79
C ILE A 38 34.62 -18.87 -12.45
N ALA A 39 35.76 -18.83 -11.75
CA ALA A 39 35.88 -18.11 -10.49
C ALA A 39 35.64 -16.60 -10.66
N LEU A 40 36.13 -16.01 -11.75
CA LEU A 40 35.94 -14.59 -12.05
C LEU A 40 34.48 -14.28 -12.39
N LEU A 41 33.80 -15.14 -13.16
CA LEU A 41 32.37 -15.02 -13.43
C LEU A 41 31.54 -15.16 -12.15
N ALA A 42 31.85 -16.13 -11.29
CA ALA A 42 31.16 -16.30 -10.01
C ALA A 42 31.34 -15.08 -9.10
N LEU A 43 32.55 -14.53 -9.04
CA LEU A 43 32.81 -13.31 -8.28
C LEU A 43 32.05 -12.11 -8.84
N GLY A 44 32.02 -11.95 -10.16
CA GLY A 44 31.25 -10.89 -10.82
C GLY A 44 29.74 -11.02 -10.55
N MET A 45 29.20 -12.23 -10.61
CA MET A 45 27.81 -12.51 -10.29
C MET A 45 27.48 -12.18 -8.82
N PHE A 46 28.38 -12.53 -7.89
CA PHE A 46 28.23 -12.21 -6.48
C PHE A 46 28.20 -10.70 -6.22
N ILE A 47 29.09 -9.95 -6.88
CA ILE A 47 29.12 -8.47 -6.80
C ILE A 47 27.84 -7.87 -7.36
N LEU A 48 27.32 -8.40 -8.47
CA LEU A 48 26.04 -7.95 -9.04
C LEU A 48 24.87 -8.17 -8.08
N VAL A 49 24.78 -9.34 -7.45
CA VAL A 49 23.74 -9.65 -6.45
C VAL A 49 23.88 -8.72 -5.24
N ALA A 50 25.10 -8.48 -4.76
CA ALA A 50 25.35 -7.57 -3.65
C ALA A 50 24.93 -6.12 -3.99
N LEU A 51 25.21 -5.65 -5.21
CA LEU A 51 24.80 -4.33 -5.70
C LEU A 51 23.27 -4.19 -5.80
N VAL A 52 22.59 -5.20 -6.34
CA VAL A 52 21.11 -5.21 -6.42
C VAL A 52 20.50 -5.19 -5.02
N TYR A 53 21.04 -5.99 -4.10
CA TYR A 53 20.58 -6.02 -2.72
C TYR A 53 20.79 -4.68 -2.02
N LEU A 54 21.94 -4.03 -2.25
CA LEU A 54 22.24 -2.71 -1.74
C LEU A 54 21.29 -1.65 -2.30
N ALA A 55 20.99 -1.68 -3.60
CA ALA A 55 20.03 -0.76 -4.23
C ALA A 55 18.59 -0.98 -3.73
N GLN A 56 18.21 -2.23 -3.41
CA GLN A 56 16.91 -2.52 -2.81
C GLN A 56 16.77 -1.90 -1.41
N SER A 57 17.86 -1.85 -0.65
CA SER A 57 17.88 -1.23 0.69
C SER A 57 17.67 0.30 0.64
N SER A 58 18.14 1.00 -0.41
CA SER A 58 17.93 2.44 -0.53
C SER A 58 16.51 2.81 -0.90
N ASN A 59 15.83 2.00 -1.70
CA ASN A 59 14.43 2.23 -2.07
C ASN A 59 13.49 2.04 -0.87
N ALA A 60 13.79 1.12 0.04
CA ALA A 60 13.01 0.90 1.25
C ALA A 60 12.97 2.16 2.15
N ALA A 61 14.09 2.87 2.29
CA ALA A 61 14.17 4.10 3.08
C ALA A 61 13.34 5.25 2.47
N LEU A 62 13.36 5.39 1.14
CA LEU A 62 12.56 6.39 0.43
C LEU A 62 11.05 6.09 0.54
N ILE A 63 10.66 4.82 0.36
CA ILE A 63 9.26 4.38 0.49
C ILE A 63 8.76 4.56 1.93
N ALA A 64 9.56 4.22 2.93
CA ALA A 64 9.20 4.40 4.34
C ALA A 64 8.99 5.88 4.71
N ARG A 65 9.81 6.78 4.15
CA ARG A 65 9.65 8.22 4.35
C ARG A 65 8.35 8.74 3.72
N ASP A 66 8.07 8.37 2.47
CA ASP A 66 6.85 8.79 1.78
C ASP A 66 5.59 8.26 2.49
N LEU A 67 5.63 6.99 2.92
CA LEU A 67 4.56 6.40 3.73
C LEU A 67 4.33 7.18 5.03
N ARG A 68 5.41 7.56 5.73
CA ARG A 68 5.30 8.33 6.98
C ARG A 68 4.72 9.73 6.75
N VAL A 69 5.11 10.41 5.66
CA VAL A 69 4.54 11.71 5.30
C VAL A 69 3.04 11.59 5.01
N LYS A 70 2.63 10.56 4.26
CA LYS A 70 1.20 10.31 3.98
C LYS A 70 0.41 9.98 5.25
N GLN A 71 0.98 9.20 6.16
CA GLN A 71 0.34 8.87 7.45
C GLN A 71 0.13 10.11 8.33
N LEU A 72 1.12 11.00 8.39
CA LEU A 72 0.98 12.27 9.12
C LEU A 72 -0.14 13.12 8.53
N LYS A 73 -0.23 13.21 7.20
CA LYS A 73 -1.29 13.96 6.53
C LYS A 73 -2.69 13.39 6.81
N ILE A 74 -2.83 12.06 6.87
CA ILE A 74 -4.10 11.42 7.26
C ILE A 74 -4.49 11.81 8.68
N GLN A 75 -3.54 11.72 9.63
CA GLN A 75 -3.81 12.08 11.02
C GLN A 75 -4.20 13.56 11.18
N ASP A 76 -3.59 14.46 10.43
CA ASP A 76 -3.93 15.88 10.47
C ASP A 76 -5.36 16.12 9.95
N ILE A 77 -5.73 15.49 8.83
CA ILE A 77 -7.08 15.59 8.27
C ILE A 77 -8.13 14.98 9.21
N GLU A 78 -7.84 13.84 9.83
CA GLU A 78 -8.76 13.21 10.79
C GLU A 78 -9.01 14.09 12.01
N ARG A 79 -7.96 14.75 12.53
CA ARG A 79 -8.09 15.73 13.62
C ARG A 79 -8.94 16.93 13.21
N GLU A 80 -8.68 17.48 12.02
CA GLU A 80 -9.48 18.59 11.48
C GLU A 80 -10.95 18.19 11.32
N ASN A 81 -11.23 17.00 10.79
CA ASN A 81 -12.60 16.51 10.64
C ASN A 81 -13.30 16.32 11.99
N ALA A 82 -12.58 15.77 12.99
CA ALA A 82 -13.12 15.62 14.34
C ALA A 82 -13.43 16.98 14.99
N GLN A 83 -12.56 17.97 14.78
CA GLN A 83 -12.79 19.34 15.25
C GLN A 83 -14.01 19.97 14.58
N LEU A 84 -14.11 19.89 13.25
CA LEU A 84 -15.25 20.43 12.50
C LEU A 84 -16.56 19.77 12.92
N ARG A 85 -16.58 18.45 13.15
CA ARG A 85 -17.75 17.73 13.66
C ARG A 85 -18.17 18.24 15.04
N TYR A 86 -17.20 18.50 15.92
CA TYR A 86 -17.46 19.09 17.22
C TYR A 86 -18.05 20.50 17.09
N GLU A 87 -17.49 21.34 16.22
CA GLU A 87 -18.00 22.70 15.97
C GLU A 87 -19.42 22.68 15.40
N ILE A 88 -19.72 21.79 14.45
CA ILE A 88 -21.07 21.58 13.92
C ILE A 88 -22.02 21.15 15.04
N ALA A 89 -21.63 20.17 15.87
CA ALA A 89 -22.47 19.73 16.98
C ALA A 89 -22.72 20.84 18.01
N ALA A 90 -21.71 21.68 18.29
CA ALA A 90 -21.84 22.83 19.17
C ALA A 90 -22.81 23.88 18.59
N LEU A 91 -22.69 24.18 17.29
CA LEU A 91 -23.55 25.16 16.60
C LEU A 91 -24.97 24.65 16.37
N ALA A 92 -25.14 23.36 16.09
CA ALA A 92 -26.42 22.68 15.89
C ALA A 92 -27.04 22.23 17.22
N SER A 93 -26.40 22.51 18.35
CA SER A 93 -26.96 22.15 19.66
C SER A 93 -28.31 22.86 19.85
N PRO A 94 -29.33 22.16 20.36
CA PRO A 94 -30.66 22.75 20.57
C PRO A 94 -30.61 24.05 21.39
N SER A 95 -29.71 24.12 22.38
CA SER A 95 -29.50 25.31 23.20
C SER A 95 -28.97 26.50 22.40
N ALA A 96 -28.01 26.29 21.50
CA ALA A 96 -27.49 27.33 20.61
C ALA A 96 -28.57 27.83 19.63
N ILE A 97 -29.34 26.90 19.06
CA ILE A 97 -30.46 27.21 18.16
C ILE A 97 -31.53 28.01 18.90
N GLU A 98 -31.96 27.58 20.09
CA GLU A 98 -32.94 28.30 20.91
C GLU A 98 -32.46 29.68 21.33
N GLN A 99 -31.18 29.83 21.68
CA GLN A 99 -30.63 31.12 22.07
C GLN A 99 -30.61 32.08 20.88
N ARG A 100 -30.28 31.58 19.68
CA ARG A 100 -30.28 32.37 18.45
C ARG A 100 -31.70 32.72 18.01
N ALA A 101 -32.65 31.78 18.12
CA ALA A 101 -34.07 32.02 17.88
C ALA A 101 -34.61 33.11 18.81
N ARG A 102 -34.32 33.03 20.12
CA ARG A 102 -34.70 34.06 21.10
C ARG A 102 -34.11 35.44 20.77
N LYS A 103 -32.84 35.50 20.33
CA LYS A 103 -32.21 36.76 19.88
C LYS A 103 -32.88 37.35 18.64
N LEU A 104 -33.44 36.51 17.77
CA LEU A 104 -34.19 36.91 16.60
C LEU A 104 -35.66 37.25 16.91
N GLY A 105 -36.06 37.25 18.19
CA GLY A 105 -37.45 37.47 18.60
C GLY A 105 -38.37 36.30 18.30
N LEU A 106 -37.83 35.16 17.86
CA LEU A 106 -38.57 33.92 17.66
C LEU A 106 -38.77 33.26 19.03
N GLY A 107 -40.02 32.97 19.36
CA GLY A 107 -40.43 32.31 20.59
C GLY A 107 -41.67 31.45 20.35
N PRO A 108 -42.13 30.70 21.36
CA PRO A 108 -43.32 29.86 21.22
C PRO A 108 -44.51 30.71 20.74
N ALA A 109 -45.11 30.31 19.62
CA ALA A 109 -46.21 31.03 19.00
C ALA A 109 -47.42 31.08 19.94
N LYS A 110 -47.88 32.27 20.28
CA LYS A 110 -49.09 32.46 21.11
C LYS A 110 -50.38 32.23 20.31
N HIS A 111 -50.32 32.48 19.01
CA HIS A 111 -51.43 32.29 18.08
C HIS A 111 -50.91 31.67 16.79
N VAL A 112 -51.55 30.59 16.36
CA VAL A 112 -51.26 29.91 15.09
C VAL A 112 -52.35 30.33 14.10
N VAL A 113 -51.96 30.96 13.00
CA VAL A 113 -52.86 31.29 11.89
C VAL A 113 -52.47 30.40 10.72
N TYR A 114 -53.41 29.58 10.26
CA TYR A 114 -53.22 28.72 9.10
C TYR A 114 -53.44 29.55 7.84
N ALA A 115 -52.40 29.70 7.03
CA ALA A 115 -52.51 30.26 5.70
C ALA A 115 -52.78 29.11 4.71
N GLU A 116 -53.98 29.08 4.14
CA GLU A 116 -54.29 28.17 3.04
C GLU A 116 -53.57 28.66 1.78
N MET A 117 -52.65 27.85 1.24
CA MET A 117 -51.98 28.15 -0.03
C MET A 117 -52.80 27.54 -1.18
N PRO A 118 -53.41 28.35 -2.07
CA PRO A 118 -54.36 27.85 -3.08
C PRO A 118 -53.76 26.87 -4.11
N TRP A 119 -52.43 26.83 -4.22
CA TRP A 119 -51.68 26.08 -5.24
C TRP A 119 -51.04 24.79 -4.72
N ILE A 120 -51.20 24.47 -3.42
CA ILE A 120 -50.75 23.20 -2.84
C ILE A 120 -52.02 22.44 -2.46
N GLN A 121 -52.58 21.70 -3.40
CA GLN A 121 -53.61 20.71 -3.09
C GLN A 121 -52.88 19.46 -2.60
N PRO A 122 -52.94 19.10 -1.30
CA PRO A 122 -52.42 17.81 -0.88
C PRO A 122 -53.20 16.73 -1.63
N SER A 123 -52.48 15.81 -2.27
CA SER A 123 -53.12 14.66 -2.90
C SER A 123 -53.94 13.94 -1.81
N PRO A 124 -55.18 13.47 -2.08
CA PRO A 124 -56.07 12.90 -1.06
C PRO A 124 -55.50 11.72 -0.24
N ASN A 125 -54.35 11.17 -0.65
CA ASN A 125 -53.67 10.06 0.01
C ASN A 125 -52.35 10.45 0.71
N GLU A 126 -51.93 11.72 0.67
CA GLU A 126 -50.81 12.22 1.47
C GLU A 126 -51.34 12.90 2.74
N LEU A 127 -52.00 12.10 3.58
CA LEU A 127 -51.98 12.39 5.01
C LEU A 127 -50.52 12.28 5.45
N MET A 128 -49.81 13.40 5.45
CA MET A 128 -48.50 13.48 6.09
C MET A 128 -48.65 12.84 7.48
N PRO A 129 -47.82 11.83 7.84
CA PRO A 129 -47.89 11.28 9.17
C PRO A 129 -47.66 12.43 10.15
N ALA A 130 -48.67 12.66 10.99
CA ALA A 130 -48.59 13.59 12.10
C ALA A 130 -47.27 13.34 12.84
N PHE A 131 -46.51 14.42 13.05
CA PHE A 131 -45.28 14.49 13.86
C PHE A 131 -44.92 13.16 14.52
N LEU A 132 -44.07 12.36 13.86
CA LEU A 132 -43.57 11.14 14.47
C LEU A 132 -42.81 11.55 15.74
N PRO A 133 -43.10 10.96 16.92
CA PRO A 133 -42.36 11.25 18.12
C PRO A 133 -40.87 10.97 17.86
N GLN A 134 -40.01 11.89 18.29
CA GLN A 134 -38.58 11.86 18.05
C GLN A 134 -38.00 10.47 18.38
N GLY A 135 -37.49 9.77 17.36
CA GLY A 135 -36.93 8.42 17.50
C GLY A 135 -37.19 7.50 16.31
N GLN A 136 -38.21 7.77 15.49
CA GLN A 136 -38.41 7.07 14.22
C GLN A 136 -37.67 7.79 13.10
N VAL A 137 -36.46 7.33 12.80
CA VAL A 137 -35.82 7.59 11.52
C VAL A 137 -36.71 6.95 10.46
N VAL A 138 -37.35 7.76 9.62
CA VAL A 138 -37.95 7.27 8.37
C VAL A 138 -36.78 6.90 7.47
N THR A 139 -36.19 5.72 7.71
CA THR A 139 -35.41 5.04 6.69
C THR A 139 -36.44 4.48 5.71
N THR A 140 -36.98 5.32 4.84
CA THR A 140 -37.38 4.75 3.55
C THR A 140 -36.11 4.09 3.03
N PRO A 141 -36.07 2.77 2.79
CA PRO A 141 -34.95 2.19 2.09
C PRO A 141 -34.92 2.94 0.76
N GLN A 142 -33.92 3.80 0.58
CA GLN A 142 -33.53 4.25 -0.74
C GLN A 142 -33.08 2.97 -1.44
N THR A 143 -34.02 2.27 -2.06
CA THR A 143 -33.69 1.28 -3.07
C THR A 143 -33.07 2.09 -4.18
N PHE A 144 -31.74 2.21 -4.14
CA PHE A 144 -31.00 2.53 -5.33
C PHE A 144 -31.40 1.46 -6.34
N GLU A 145 -32.23 1.81 -7.31
CA GLU A 145 -32.34 1.05 -8.54
C GLU A 145 -30.95 1.15 -9.17
N THR A 146 -30.07 0.23 -8.78
CA THR A 146 -28.78 0.03 -9.43
C THR A 146 -29.11 -0.48 -10.81
N ASP A 147 -29.27 0.46 -11.75
CA ASP A 147 -29.39 0.19 -13.15
C ASP A 147 -28.13 -0.59 -13.56
N THR A 148 -28.31 -1.88 -13.80
CA THR A 148 -27.21 -2.86 -13.94
C THR A 148 -26.27 -2.52 -15.09
N ASP A 149 -26.74 -1.68 -16.02
CA ASP A 149 -25.97 -1.17 -17.14
C ASP A 149 -24.88 -0.18 -16.69
N THR A 150 -25.17 0.67 -15.70
CA THR A 150 -24.18 1.65 -15.18
C THR A 150 -23.02 0.98 -14.47
N LEU A 151 -23.28 -0.09 -13.72
CA LEU A 151 -22.25 -0.87 -13.06
C LEU A 151 -21.38 -1.62 -14.06
N GLN A 152 -21.99 -2.17 -15.12
CA GLN A 152 -21.25 -2.84 -16.19
C GLN A 152 -20.39 -1.86 -16.98
N GLU A 153 -20.87 -0.64 -17.23
CA GLU A 153 -20.11 0.41 -17.91
C GLU A 153 -18.92 0.89 -17.08
N LEU A 154 -19.11 1.10 -15.77
CA LEU A 154 -18.01 1.42 -14.85
C LEU A 154 -16.99 0.29 -14.76
N LEU A 155 -17.44 -0.97 -14.68
CA LEU A 155 -16.54 -2.12 -14.63
C LEU A 155 -15.75 -2.29 -15.93
N LYS A 156 -16.34 -1.98 -17.09
CA LYS A 156 -15.64 -1.92 -18.38
C LYS A 156 -14.60 -0.81 -18.42
N LEU A 157 -14.93 0.37 -17.90
CA LEU A 157 -14.00 1.52 -17.85
C LEU A 157 -12.73 1.21 -17.03
N PHE A 158 -12.87 0.42 -15.96
CA PHE A 158 -11.76 0.02 -15.10
C PHE A 158 -11.12 -1.33 -15.48
N GLY A 159 -11.58 -2.00 -16.56
CA GLY A 159 -11.03 -3.30 -16.99
C GLY A 159 -11.26 -4.44 -15.99
N LEU A 160 -12.35 -4.36 -15.22
CA LEU A 160 -12.71 -5.26 -14.12
C LEU A 160 -13.92 -6.16 -14.46
N ASP A 161 -14.24 -6.27 -15.74
CA ASP A 161 -15.31 -7.09 -16.32
C ASP A 161 -15.32 -8.55 -15.80
N SER A 162 -14.13 -9.13 -15.60
CA SER A 162 -13.96 -10.52 -15.13
C SER A 162 -14.44 -10.81 -13.70
N LEU A 163 -14.68 -9.78 -12.87
CA LEU A 163 -15.11 -9.97 -11.47
C LEU A 163 -16.60 -10.33 -11.36
N THR A 164 -17.43 -9.90 -12.30
CA THR A 164 -18.88 -10.19 -12.29
C THR A 164 -19.16 -11.68 -12.49
N HIS A 165 -18.38 -12.34 -13.34
CA HIS A 165 -18.50 -13.77 -13.60
C HIS A 165 -18.15 -14.64 -12.38
N ARG A 166 -17.22 -14.19 -11.51
CA ARG A 166 -16.85 -14.94 -10.31
C ARG A 166 -17.87 -14.81 -9.18
N VAL A 167 -18.46 -13.63 -9.01
CA VAL A 167 -19.46 -13.38 -7.97
C VAL A 167 -20.77 -14.12 -8.27
N ASN A 168 -21.19 -14.20 -9.53
CA ASN A 168 -22.43 -14.89 -9.91
C ASN A 168 -22.31 -16.43 -9.83
N ALA A 169 -21.10 -16.98 -9.87
CA ALA A 169 -20.85 -18.41 -9.69
C ALA A 169 -20.95 -18.85 -8.22
N GLN A 170 -20.78 -17.94 -7.26
CA GLN A 170 -20.81 -18.24 -5.82
C GLN A 170 -22.22 -18.18 -5.20
N GLY A 171 -23.21 -17.63 -5.90
CA GLY A 171 -24.60 -17.55 -5.42
C GLY A 171 -25.48 -18.77 -5.75
N LYS A 172 -24.90 -19.85 -6.30
CA LYS A 172 -25.62 -21.07 -6.72
C LYS A 172 -25.23 -22.35 -5.95
N GLN A 173 -24.63 -22.21 -4.78
CA GLN A 173 -24.42 -23.34 -3.85
C GLN A 173 -25.27 -23.18 -2.60
#